data_AF-A0A4Q3V512-F1
#
_entry.id   AF-A0A4Q3V512-F1
#
_cell.length_a   1.000
_cell.length_b   1.000
_cell.length_c   1.000
_cell.angle_alpha   90.00
_cell.angle_beta   90.00
_cell.angle_gamma   90.00
#
_symmetry.space_group_name_H-M   'P 1'
#
loop_
_entity.id
_entity.type
_entity.pdbx_description
1 polymer ?
#
loop_
_entity_poly.entity_id
_entity_poly.type
_entity_poly.pdbx_seq_one_letter_code
_entity_poly.pdbx_strand_id
1 'polypeptide(L)'
;MSTTTSGAMGSQPILPPAGFQPEQPRSLLSFAGKLDPIVVFAWAASTMLPIQWTFLAPLRYAAAAYFLLGLILFSRQVLPSLGRAWPLLLLPILCTISALWAPSSSEALRKGISLGLTGIVAVYAATRVSGRNILIAYFFVELIAGVLSLAVRSMDEGAWVGIYDSKN
;
A
#
# COMPACT_ATOMS: atom_id res chain seq x y z
N MET A 1 73.51 -8.68 -29.48
CA MET A 1 72.31 -7.87 -29.76
C MET A 1 71.16 -8.46 -28.97
N SER A 2 70.75 -7.81 -27.88
CA SER A 2 69.57 -8.17 -27.09
C SER A 2 68.82 -6.86 -26.85
N THR A 3 67.69 -6.71 -27.52
CA THR A 3 66.77 -5.58 -27.44
C THR A 3 65.91 -5.74 -26.20
N THR A 4 66.18 -4.96 -25.16
CA THR A 4 65.27 -4.82 -24.00
C THR A 4 64.16 -3.84 -24.38
N THR A 5 62.97 -4.39 -24.60
CA THR A 5 61.71 -3.66 -24.73
C THR A 5 61.40 -2.94 -23.43
N SER A 6 61.40 -1.61 -23.49
CA SER A 6 60.88 -0.72 -22.47
C SER A 6 59.40 -1.02 -22.24
N GLY A 7 59.10 -1.77 -21.16
CA GLY A 7 57.74 -2.03 -20.71
C GLY A 7 57.06 -0.73 -20.33
N ALA A 8 56.02 -0.38 -21.08
CA ALA A 8 55.15 0.74 -20.78
C ALA A 8 54.60 0.59 -19.35
N MET A 9 54.97 1.56 -18.51
CA MET A 9 54.47 1.73 -17.15
C MET A 9 52.96 1.96 -17.24
N GLY A 10 52.18 0.90 -17.04
CA GLY A 10 50.73 0.98 -16.93
C GLY A 10 50.39 1.91 -15.77
N SER A 11 49.77 3.04 -16.07
CA SER A 11 49.17 3.91 -15.07
C SER A 11 48.21 3.08 -14.22
N GLN A 12 48.41 3.09 -12.90
CA GLN A 12 47.51 2.45 -11.96
C GLN A 12 46.08 2.98 -12.21
N PRO A 13 45.05 2.11 -12.29
CA PRO A 13 43.68 2.60 -12.40
C PRO A 13 43.40 3.51 -11.21
N ILE A 14 43.03 4.76 -11.51
CA ILE A 14 42.71 5.77 -10.51
C ILE A 14 41.48 5.26 -9.74
N LEU A 15 41.72 4.57 -8.63
CA LEU A 15 40.67 4.20 -7.69
C LEU A 15 40.16 5.50 -7.06
N PRO A 16 38.84 5.70 -6.96
CA PRO A 16 38.30 6.85 -6.25
C PRO A 16 38.81 6.84 -4.80
N PRO A 17 39.16 8.02 -4.24
CA PRO A 17 39.73 8.11 -2.91
C PRO A 17 38.83 7.44 -1.88
N ALA A 18 39.42 6.70 -0.94
CA ALA A 18 38.71 6.00 0.13
C ALA A 18 37.84 7.00 0.90
N GLY A 19 36.52 6.90 0.73
CA GLY A 19 35.53 7.83 1.30
C GLY A 19 34.65 8.53 0.27
N PHE A 20 35.00 8.49 -1.03
CA PHE A 20 34.13 8.99 -2.09
C PHE A 20 33.11 7.93 -2.49
N GLN A 21 32.07 7.75 -1.67
CA GLN A 21 30.84 7.15 -2.18
C GLN A 21 30.21 8.21 -3.09
N PRO A 22 30.05 7.96 -4.41
CA PRO A 22 29.24 8.86 -5.22
C PRO A 22 27.89 8.97 -4.52
N GLU A 23 27.46 10.21 -4.19
CA GLU A 23 26.11 10.44 -3.71
C GLU A 23 25.17 9.83 -4.75
N GLN A 24 24.66 8.64 -4.48
CA GLN A 24 23.70 8.00 -5.36
C GLN A 24 22.56 9.00 -5.50
N PRO A 25 22.27 9.49 -6.72
CA PRO A 25 21.27 10.51 -6.91
C PRO A 25 20.00 10.00 -6.24
N ARG A 26 19.47 10.76 -5.27
CA ARG A 26 18.31 10.40 -4.46
C ARG A 26 17.14 10.09 -5.41
N SER A 27 17.07 8.83 -5.79
CA SER A 27 16.14 8.35 -6.81
C SER A 27 14.73 8.45 -6.25
N LEU A 28 13.76 8.74 -7.11
CA LEU A 28 12.33 8.70 -6.78
C LEU A 28 11.93 7.37 -6.10
N LEU A 29 12.69 6.29 -6.33
CA LEU A 29 12.58 5.03 -5.60
C LEU A 29 12.83 5.14 -4.08
N SER A 30 13.77 5.98 -3.64
CA SER A 30 14.04 6.21 -2.22
C SER A 30 12.91 6.99 -1.54
N PHE A 31 12.23 7.85 -2.29
CA PHE A 31 11.06 8.60 -1.81
C PHE A 31 9.83 7.68 -1.74
N ALA A 32 9.63 6.82 -2.75
CA ALA A 32 8.58 5.81 -2.74
C ALA A 32 8.67 4.90 -1.50
N GLY A 33 9.87 4.43 -1.14
CA GLY A 33 10.03 3.60 0.07
C GLY A 33 9.65 4.30 1.39
N LYS A 34 9.77 5.63 1.47
CA LYS A 34 9.32 6.41 2.63
C LYS A 34 7.81 6.72 2.60
N LEU A 35 7.24 6.87 1.40
CA LEU A 35 5.81 7.10 1.22
C LEU A 35 4.97 5.84 1.41
N ASP A 36 5.49 4.67 1.06
CA ASP A 36 4.77 3.39 1.16
C ASP A 36 4.06 3.16 2.52
N PRO A 37 4.70 3.33 3.70
CA PRO A 37 4.01 3.19 4.98
C PRO A 37 2.94 4.28 5.25
N ILE A 38 3.17 5.51 4.77
CA ILE A 38 2.21 6.62 4.93
C ILE A 38 0.96 6.34 4.09
N VAL A 39 1.14 5.85 2.86
CA VAL A 39 0.02 5.52 1.98
C VAL A 39 -0.73 4.28 2.46
N VAL A 40 -0.05 3.29 3.03
CA VAL A 40 -0.69 2.15 3.71
C VAL A 40 -1.51 2.61 4.92
N PHE A 41 -0.98 3.53 5.73
CA PHE A 41 -1.73 4.15 6.81
C PHE A 41 -2.96 4.90 6.30
N ALA A 42 -2.81 5.74 5.28
CA ALA A 42 -3.91 6.48 4.67
C ALA A 42 -4.98 5.56 4.07
N TRP A 43 -4.57 4.44 3.48
CA TRP A 43 -5.46 3.40 2.98
C TRP A 43 -6.24 2.71 4.09
N ALA A 44 -5.55 2.27 5.16
CA ALA A 44 -6.17 1.65 6.32
C ALA A 44 -7.13 2.62 7.03
N ALA A 45 -6.74 3.89 7.20
CA ALA A 45 -7.59 4.93 7.74
C ALA A 45 -8.86 5.11 6.88
N SER A 46 -8.71 5.13 5.55
CA SER A 46 -9.83 5.26 4.62
C SER A 46 -10.78 4.06 4.60
N THR A 47 -10.32 2.84 4.91
CA THR A 47 -11.17 1.65 4.94
C THR A 47 -11.84 1.43 6.29
N MET A 48 -11.17 1.80 7.39
CA MET A 48 -11.64 1.50 8.75
C MET A 48 -12.46 2.64 9.37
N LEU A 49 -12.18 3.90 9.04
CA LEU A 49 -13.01 5.01 9.48
C LEU A 49 -14.28 5.07 8.61
N PRO A 50 -15.47 5.27 9.21
CA PRO A 50 -16.72 5.20 8.49
C PRO A 50 -16.86 6.30 7.43
N ILE A 51 -17.48 5.90 6.32
CA ILE A 51 -17.70 6.66 5.09
C ILE A 51 -18.54 7.94 5.29
N GLN A 52 -19.24 8.06 6.43
CA GLN A 52 -20.02 9.24 6.78
C GLN A 52 -19.20 10.55 6.81
N TRP A 53 -17.87 10.44 6.89
CA TRP A 53 -16.96 11.58 6.73
C TRP A 53 -16.54 11.69 5.27
N THR A 54 -17.34 12.40 4.47
CA THR A 54 -17.12 12.65 3.03
C THR A 54 -15.69 13.13 2.70
N PHE A 55 -15.01 13.79 3.64
CA PHE A 55 -13.61 14.22 3.54
C PHE A 55 -12.60 13.07 3.33
N LEU A 56 -12.94 11.83 3.68
CA LEU A 56 -12.05 10.68 3.46
C LEU A 56 -12.18 10.07 2.05
N ALA A 57 -13.20 10.44 1.28
CA ALA A 57 -13.38 9.93 -0.08
C ALA A 57 -12.24 10.34 -1.04
N PRO A 58 -11.79 11.62 -1.09
CA PRO A 58 -10.64 12.01 -1.92
C PRO A 58 -9.34 11.29 -1.53
N LEU A 59 -9.13 11.07 -0.23
CA LEU A 59 -7.97 10.35 0.28
C LEU A 59 -7.94 8.90 -0.23
N ARG A 60 -9.11 8.25 -0.30
CA ARG A 60 -9.25 6.91 -0.87
C ARG A 60 -8.83 6.85 -2.33
N TYR A 61 -9.29 7.81 -3.14
CA TYR A 61 -8.96 7.87 -4.57
C TYR A 61 -7.49 8.19 -4.79
N ALA A 62 -6.91 9.08 -3.99
CA ALA A 62 -5.48 9.39 -4.04
C ALA A 62 -4.61 8.19 -3.64
N ALA A 63 -4.98 7.48 -2.57
CA ALA A 63 -4.29 6.26 -2.15
C ALA A 63 -4.43 5.14 -3.19
N ALA A 64 -5.63 4.94 -3.75
CA ALA A 64 -5.86 4.00 -4.84
C ALA A 64 -4.99 4.32 -6.07
N ALA A 65 -4.93 5.59 -6.47
CA ALA A 65 -4.10 6.03 -7.59
C ALA A 65 -2.61 5.77 -7.32
N TYR A 66 -2.12 6.00 -6.10
CA TYR A 66 -0.75 5.69 -5.72
C TYR A 66 -0.45 4.19 -5.82
N PHE A 67 -1.33 3.32 -5.31
CA PHE A 67 -1.13 1.87 -5.41
C PHE A 67 -1.21 1.36 -6.84
N LEU A 68 -2.09 1.93 -7.67
CA LEU A 68 -2.14 1.61 -9.11
C LEU A 68 -0.86 2.02 -9.81
N LEU A 69 -0.36 3.23 -9.55
CA LEU A 69 0.92 3.70 -10.09
C LEU A 69 2.08 2.82 -9.60
N GLY A 70 2.11 2.49 -8.31
CA GLY A 70 3.09 1.60 -7.71
C GLY A 70 3.03 0.19 -8.31
N LEU A 71 1.83 -0.31 -8.62
CA LEU A 71 1.66 -1.60 -9.29
C LEU A 71 2.15 -1.57 -10.72
N ILE A 72 1.96 -0.48 -11.47
CA ILE A 72 2.49 -0.33 -12.83
C ILE A 72 4.02 -0.26 -12.80
N LEU A 73 4.58 0.60 -11.94
CA LEU A 73 6.02 0.83 -11.81
C LEU A 73 6.77 -0.40 -11.29
N PHE A 74 6.17 -1.14 -10.35
CA PHE A 74 6.78 -2.34 -9.74
C PHE A 74 6.09 -3.64 -10.16
N SER A 75 5.42 -3.63 -11.32
CA SER A 75 4.64 -4.77 -11.84
C SER A 75 5.45 -6.06 -11.84
N ARG A 76 6.69 -6.03 -12.34
CA ARG A 76 7.59 -7.18 -12.39
C ARG A 76 7.88 -7.81 -11.03
N GLN A 77 7.82 -7.05 -9.93
CA GLN A 77 8.11 -7.53 -8.58
C GLN A 77 6.83 -7.95 -7.85
N VAL A 78 5.71 -7.29 -8.13
CA VAL A 78 4.42 -7.51 -7.45
C VAL A 78 3.60 -8.61 -8.11
N LEU A 79 3.61 -8.73 -9.44
CA LEU A 79 2.88 -9.77 -10.20
C LEU A 79 3.17 -11.22 -9.76
N PRO A 80 4.44 -11.66 -9.59
CA PRO A 80 4.70 -13.04 -9.15
C PRO A 80 4.19 -13.29 -7.72
N SER A 81 4.21 -12.28 -6.86
CA SER A 81 3.66 -12.36 -5.50
C SER A 81 2.12 -12.39 -5.52
N LEU A 82 1.50 -11.64 -6.42
CA LEU A 82 0.07 -11.63 -6.64
C LEU A 82 -0.44 -12.98 -7.17
N GLY A 83 0.30 -13.62 -8.07
CA GLY A 83 0.01 -14.97 -8.55
C GLY A 83 0.12 -16.05 -7.46
N ARG A 84 1.05 -15.89 -6.51
CA ARG A 84 1.12 -16.78 -5.33
C ARG A 84 -0.04 -16.54 -4.36
N ALA A 85 -0.52 -15.30 -4.27
CA ALA A 85 -1.68 -14.90 -3.46
C ALA A 85 -3.03 -15.12 -4.17
N TRP A 86 -3.10 -16.02 -5.16
CA TRP A 86 -4.33 -16.31 -5.90
C TRP A 86 -5.59 -16.60 -5.06
N PRO A 87 -5.53 -17.24 -3.85
CA PRO A 87 -6.74 -17.47 -3.07
C PRO A 87 -7.35 -16.16 -2.55
N LEU A 88 -6.52 -15.14 -2.36
CA LEU A 88 -6.93 -13.83 -1.87
C LEU A 88 -7.73 -13.05 -2.92
N LEU A 89 -7.53 -13.36 -4.20
CA LEU A 89 -8.24 -12.76 -5.33
C LEU A 89 -9.50 -13.53 -5.75
N LEU A 90 -9.67 -14.78 -5.32
CA LEU A 90 -10.88 -15.55 -5.61
C LEU A 90 -12.13 -14.89 -5.03
N LEU A 91 -12.05 -14.44 -3.77
CA LEU A 91 -13.16 -13.83 -3.04
C LEU A 91 -13.74 -12.58 -3.73
N PRO A 92 -12.92 -11.59 -4.14
CA PRO A 92 -13.44 -10.44 -4.90
C PRO A 92 -13.96 -10.82 -6.29
N ILE A 93 -13.37 -11.79 -6.98
CA ILE A 93 -13.87 -12.27 -8.29
C ILE A 93 -15.27 -12.89 -8.12
N LEU A 94 -15.44 -13.77 -7.14
CA LEU A 94 -16.74 -14.38 -6.84
C LEU A 94 -17.78 -13.31 -6.45
N CYS A 95 -17.38 -12.30 -5.69
CA CYS A 95 -18.24 -11.17 -5.33
C CYS A 95 -18.68 -10.38 -6.58
N THR A 96 -17.77 -10.12 -7.53
CA THR A 96 -18.15 -9.47 -8.79
C THR A 96 -19.03 -10.33 -9.68
N ILE A 97 -18.85 -11.65 -9.70
CA ILE A 97 -19.71 -12.58 -10.45
C ILE A 97 -21.11 -12.63 -9.82
N SER A 98 -21.20 -12.55 -8.49
CA SER A 98 -22.49 -12.49 -7.79
C SER A 98 -23.32 -11.26 -8.16
N ALA A 99 -22.69 -10.20 -8.68
CA ALA A 99 -23.41 -9.01 -9.15
C ALA A 99 -24.30 -9.29 -10.38
N LEU A 100 -24.04 -10.35 -11.14
CA LEU A 100 -24.85 -10.74 -12.31
C LEU A 100 -26.27 -11.19 -11.93
N TRP A 101 -26.46 -11.67 -10.70
CA TRP A 101 -27.74 -12.20 -10.22
C TRP A 101 -28.27 -11.45 -8.99
N ALA A 102 -27.59 -10.38 -8.56
CA ALA A 102 -27.95 -9.64 -7.35
C ALA A 102 -29.08 -8.61 -7.63
N PRO A 103 -30.02 -8.42 -6.69
CA PRO A 103 -31.05 -7.37 -6.79
C PRO A 103 -30.49 -5.94 -6.88
N SER A 104 -29.28 -5.73 -6.32
CA SER A 104 -28.53 -4.46 -6.39
C SER A 104 -27.15 -4.68 -7.03
N SER A 105 -27.16 -4.93 -8.34
CA SER A 105 -25.96 -5.21 -9.13
C SER A 105 -24.87 -4.13 -9.02
N SER A 106 -25.25 -2.86 -8.94
CA SER A 106 -24.32 -1.73 -8.79
C SER A 106 -23.54 -1.75 -7.47
N GLU A 107 -24.22 -2.06 -6.36
CA GLU A 107 -23.61 -2.13 -5.03
C GLU A 107 -22.73 -3.37 -4.87
N ALA A 108 -23.16 -4.52 -5.41
CA ALA A 108 -22.36 -5.74 -5.42
C ALA A 108 -21.06 -5.56 -6.23
N LEU A 109 -21.14 -4.93 -7.40
CA LEU A 109 -19.99 -4.67 -8.25
C LEU A 109 -19.00 -3.70 -7.59
N ARG A 110 -19.50 -2.60 -7.01
CA ARG A 110 -18.66 -1.63 -6.29
C ARG A 110 -17.96 -2.24 -5.08
N LYS A 111 -18.65 -3.07 -4.31
CA LYS A 111 -18.08 -3.79 -3.15
C LYS A 111 -17.05 -4.82 -3.60
N GLY A 112 -17.34 -5.59 -4.65
CA GLY A 112 -16.40 -6.56 -5.24
C GLY A 112 -15.10 -5.90 -5.72
N ILE A 113 -15.19 -4.79 -6.45
CA ILE A 113 -14.02 -4.02 -6.91
C ILE A 113 -13.24 -3.45 -5.72
N SER A 114 -13.94 -2.90 -4.72
CA SER A 114 -13.29 -2.36 -3.51
C SER A 114 -12.55 -3.45 -2.73
N LEU A 115 -13.10 -4.66 -2.68
CA LEU A 115 -12.48 -5.81 -2.04
C LEU A 115 -11.24 -6.28 -2.83
N GLY A 116 -11.33 -6.33 -4.17
CA GLY A 116 -10.21 -6.68 -5.04
C GLY A 116 -9.05 -5.70 -4.90
N LEU A 117 -9.37 -4.40 -4.89
CA LEU A 117 -8.40 -3.34 -4.68
C LEU A 117 -7.71 -3.48 -3.31
N THR A 118 -8.46 -3.81 -2.26
CA THR A 118 -7.89 -4.05 -0.93
C THR A 118 -6.93 -5.24 -0.92
N GLY A 119 -7.28 -6.33 -1.62
CA GLY A 119 -6.40 -7.50 -1.76
C GLY A 119 -5.10 -7.17 -2.49
N ILE A 120 -5.18 -6.40 -3.57
CA ILE A 120 -4.00 -5.91 -4.30
C ILE A 120 -3.11 -5.05 -3.40
N VAL A 121 -3.71 -4.12 -2.65
CA VAL A 121 -2.96 -3.27 -1.69
C VAL A 121 -2.29 -4.10 -0.61
N ALA A 122 -2.95 -5.14 -0.09
CA ALA A 122 -2.37 -6.03 0.91
C ALA A 122 -1.13 -6.77 0.37
N VAL A 123 -1.20 -7.30 -0.86
CA VAL A 123 -0.05 -7.96 -1.50
C VAL A 123 1.07 -6.95 -1.79
N TYR A 124 0.73 -5.75 -2.26
CA TYR A 124 1.71 -4.68 -2.46
C TYR A 124 2.43 -4.32 -1.16
N ALA A 125 1.68 -4.06 -0.08
CA ALA A 125 2.22 -3.75 1.24
C ALA A 125 3.13 -4.89 1.76
N ALA A 126 2.72 -6.15 1.60
CA ALA A 126 3.51 -7.30 2.04
C ALA A 126 4.86 -7.46 1.30
N THR A 127 4.95 -6.98 0.05
CA THR A 127 6.18 -7.08 -0.75
C THR A 127 7.15 -5.92 -0.55
N ARG A 128 6.67 -4.77 -0.06
CA ARG A 128 7.41 -3.50 -0.07
C ARG A 128 7.59 -2.86 1.29
N VAL A 129 6.71 -3.16 2.25
CA VAL A 129 6.70 -2.53 3.57
C VAL A 129 7.11 -3.57 4.62
N SER A 130 7.98 -3.16 5.55
CA SER A 130 8.31 -3.98 6.71
C SER A 130 7.04 -4.30 7.51
N GLY A 131 6.83 -5.57 7.88
CA GLY A 131 5.65 -6.01 8.64
C GLY A 131 5.42 -5.20 9.92
N ARG A 132 6.49 -4.72 10.58
CA ARG A 132 6.40 -3.83 11.74
C ARG A 132 5.70 -2.51 11.40
N ASN A 133 6.02 -1.90 10.27
CA ASN A 133 5.40 -0.63 9.87
C ASN A 133 3.93 -0.82 9.50
N ILE A 134 3.57 -1.96 8.92
CA ILE A 134 2.17 -2.31 8.66
C ILE A 134 1.42 -2.42 10.00
N LEU A 135 1.93 -3.18 10.96
CA LEU A 135 1.31 -3.33 12.27
C LEU A 135 1.17 -2.00 13.00
N ILE A 136 2.21 -1.17 12.99
CA ILE A 136 2.16 0.18 13.61
C ILE A 136 1.08 1.03 12.93
N ALA A 137 1.01 1.02 11.59
CA ALA A 137 0.01 1.78 10.85
C ALA A 137 -1.42 1.34 11.23
N TYR A 138 -1.71 0.04 11.19
CA TYR A 138 -3.03 -0.49 11.57
C TYR A 138 -3.35 -0.24 13.04
N PHE A 139 -2.39 -0.43 13.95
CA PHE A 139 -2.57 -0.17 15.37
C PHE A 139 -2.96 1.30 15.64
N PHE A 140 -2.28 2.26 15.02
CA PHE A 140 -2.63 3.67 15.19
C PHE A 140 -3.98 4.01 14.58
N VAL A 141 -4.32 3.46 13.41
CA VAL A 141 -5.65 3.65 12.81
C VAL A 141 -6.75 3.13 13.73
N GLU A 142 -6.60 1.91 14.24
CA GLU A 142 -7.57 1.30 15.15
C GLU A 142 -7.64 2.02 16.49
N LEU A 143 -6.51 2.51 17.01
CA LEU A 143 -6.49 3.31 18.23
C LEU A 143 -7.23 4.65 18.04
N ILE A 144 -7.01 5.34 16.91
CA ILE A 144 -7.76 6.54 16.55
C ILE A 144 -9.25 6.23 16.42
N ALA A 145 -9.60 5.15 15.71
CA ALA A 145 -10.99 4.72 15.56
C ALA A 145 -11.65 4.41 16.91
N GLY A 146 -10.95 3.71 17.80
CA GLY A 146 -11.43 3.39 19.15
C GLY A 146 -11.62 4.64 20.02
N VAL A 147 -10.66 5.57 19.99
CA VAL A 147 -10.76 6.86 20.70
C VAL A 147 -11.93 7.69 20.16
N LEU A 148 -12.07 7.78 18.84
CA LEU A 148 -13.19 8.46 18.20
C LEU A 148 -14.54 7.81 18.53
N SER A 149 -14.58 6.47 18.62
CA SER A 149 -15.77 5.73 19.05
C SER A 149 -16.18 6.09 20.48
N LEU A 150 -15.20 6.30 21.36
CA LEU A 150 -15.46 6.71 22.74
C LEU A 150 -15.82 8.20 22.87
N ALA A 151 -15.31 9.05 21.97
CA ALA A 151 -15.49 10.50 21.99
C ALA A 151 -16.80 10.94 21.32
N VAL A 152 -17.14 10.35 20.17
CA VAL A 152 -18.39 10.58 19.45
C VAL A 152 -19.40 9.54 19.94
N ARG A 153 -20.06 9.84 21.05
CA ARG A 153 -21.15 9.03 21.60
C ARG A 153 -22.47 9.59 21.11
N SER A 154 -23.24 8.80 20.37
CA SER A 154 -24.64 9.07 20.07
C SER A 154 -25.50 8.02 20.77
N MET A 155 -26.56 8.48 21.42
CA MET A 155 -27.61 7.59 21.93
C MET A 155 -28.58 7.33 20.79
N ASP A 156 -28.51 6.14 20.20
CA ASP A 156 -29.56 5.61 19.33
C ASP A 156 -30.22 4.42 20.02
N GLU A 157 -31.55 4.45 20.12
CA GLU A 157 -32.42 3.39 20.65
C GLU A 157 -31.99 2.77 22.01
N GLY A 158 -31.41 3.58 22.90
CA GLY A 158 -31.03 3.14 24.26
C GLY A 158 -29.71 2.36 24.33
N ALA A 159 -29.01 2.19 23.22
CA ALA A 159 -27.64 1.67 23.17
C ALA A 159 -26.62 2.81 23.02
N TRP A 160 -25.44 2.64 23.63
CA TRP A 160 -24.31 3.53 23.39
C TRP A 160 -23.70 3.16 22.04
N VAL A 161 -24.04 3.92 21.00
CA VAL A 161 -23.51 3.72 19.65
C VAL A 161 -22.34 4.70 19.46
N GLY A 162 -21.20 4.16 19.06
CA GLY A 162 -20.02 4.97 18.77
C GLY A 162 -20.03 5.47 17.33
N ILE A 163 -18.84 5.75 16.81
CA ILE A 163 -18.59 6.07 15.39
C ILE A 163 -19.15 5.04 14.39
N TYR A 164 -19.40 3.79 14.83
CA TYR A 164 -19.99 2.74 14.01
C TYR A 164 -21.46 2.56 14.36
N ASP A 165 -22.31 2.60 13.34
CA ASP A 165 -23.75 2.41 13.49
C ASP A 165 -24.10 1.03 14.05
N SER A 166 -25.15 0.97 14.87
CA SER A 166 -25.68 -0.28 15.42
C SER A 166 -26.26 -1.11 14.28
N LYS A 167 -25.97 -2.41 14.26
CA LYS A 167 -26.49 -3.33 13.23
C LYS A 167 -27.90 -3.85 13.51
N ASN A 168 -28.54 -3.36 14.57
CA ASN A 168 -29.90 -3.71 14.96
C ASN A 168 -30.84 -2.57 14.62
#